data_AF-A0A127SBT1-F1
#
_entry.id   AF-A0A127SBT1-F1
#
_cell.length_a   1.000
_cell.length_b   1.000
_cell.length_c   1.000
_cell.angle_alpha   90.00
_cell.angle_beta   90.00
_cell.angle_gamma   90.00
#
_symmetry.space_group_name_H-M   'P 1'
#
loop_
_entity.id
_entity.type
_entity.pdbx_description
1 polymer ?
#
loop_
_entity_poly.entity_id
_entity_poly.type
_entity_poly.pdbx_seq_one_letter_code
_entity_poly.pdbx_strand_id
1 'polypeptide(L)'
;YYTVSEFYRMRESDGEIILLDFERSAQQIFDPELGVLTKSGINLGVTGEDTEYVTNTAGDIVAFVVNGDLWCYNRSANKTIRVFSFRENGSMDEREQHGE
;
A
#
# COMPACT_ATOMS: atom_id res chain seq x y z
N TYR A 1 -3.77 6.94 5.22
CA TYR A 1 -3.68 7.55 3.87
C TYR A 1 -3.92 6.50 2.80
N TYR A 2 -4.25 6.91 1.58
CA TYR A 2 -4.47 6.00 0.46
C TYR A 2 -3.71 6.48 -0.77
N THR A 3 -3.09 5.55 -1.49
CA THR A 3 -2.62 5.74 -2.87
C THR A 3 -3.78 5.38 -3.79
N VAL A 4 -4.16 6.31 -4.66
CA VAL A 4 -5.32 6.18 -5.53
C VAL A 4 -4.86 6.40 -6.97
N SER A 5 -5.24 5.48 -7.85
CA SER A 5 -5.06 5.61 -9.29
C SER A 5 -6.42 5.58 -9.97
N GLU A 6 -6.65 6.54 -10.87
CA GLU A 6 -7.92 6.76 -11.55
C GLU A 6 -7.69 6.88 -13.06
N PHE A 7 -8.46 6.13 -13.84
CA PHE A 7 -8.47 6.19 -15.29
C PHE A 7 -9.83 6.69 -15.77
N TYR A 8 -9.80 7.77 -16.55
CA TYR A 8 -11.00 8.40 -17.11
C TYR A 8 -10.97 8.29 -18.64
N ARG A 9 -12.01 7.68 -19.23
CA ARG A 9 -12.25 7.79 -20.66
C ARG A 9 -13.34 8.80 -20.90
N MET A 10 -13.02 9.87 -21.61
CA MET A 10 -13.94 10.98 -21.85
C MET A 10 -14.05 11.27 -23.35
N ARG A 11 -15.21 11.77 -23.76
CA ARG A 11 -15.46 12.24 -25.12
C ARG A 11 -16.05 13.65 -25.06
N GLU A 12 -15.47 14.55 -25.83
CA GLU A 12 -16.08 15.85 -26.10
C GLU A 12 -17.00 15.73 -27.33
N SER A 13 -18.19 16.31 -27.25
CA SER A 13 -19.18 16.38 -28.33
C SER A 13 -20.08 17.59 -28.13
N ASP A 14 -20.20 18.45 -29.14
CA ASP A 14 -21.05 19.64 -29.13
C ASP A 14 -20.83 20.58 -27.93
N GLY A 15 -19.58 20.68 -27.44
CA GLY A 15 -19.23 21.49 -26.28
C GLY A 15 -19.53 20.82 -24.93
N GLU A 16 -20.06 19.60 -24.94
CA GLU A 16 -20.28 18.79 -23.74
C GLU A 16 -19.17 17.75 -23.56
N ILE A 17 -18.76 17.54 -22.31
CA ILE A 17 -17.83 16.48 -21.94
C ILE A 17 -18.63 15.32 -21.35
N ILE A 18 -18.53 14.16 -21.98
CA ILE A 18 -19.21 12.92 -21.58
C ILE A 18 -18.17 11.95 -21.00
N LEU A 19 -18.40 11.48 -19.77
CA LEU A 19 -17.63 10.38 -19.18
C LEU A 19 -18.13 9.06 -19.78
N LEU A 20 -17.24 8.37 -20.50
CA LEU A 20 -17.53 7.09 -21.13
C LEU A 20 -17.15 5.90 -20.24
N ASP A 21 -16.07 6.04 -19.47
CA ASP A 21 -15.54 4.97 -18.63
C ASP A 21 -14.78 5.56 -17.44
N PHE A 22 -14.83 4.86 -16.31
CA PHE A 22 -14.13 5.22 -15.09
C PHE A 22 -13.67 3.98 -14.34
N GLU A 23 -12.36 3.85 -14.19
CA GLU A 23 -11.74 2.82 -13.37
C GLU A 23 -10.95 3.46 -12.22
N ARG A 24 -11.08 2.88 -11.02
CA ARG A 24 -10.36 3.35 -9.83
C ARG A 24 -9.78 2.19 -9.06
N SER A 25 -8.52 2.34 -8.66
CA SER A 25 -7.84 1.50 -7.68
C SER A 25 -7.43 2.33 -6.47
N ALA A 26 -7.60 1.78 -5.27
CA ALA A 26 -7.22 2.43 -4.02
C ALA A 26 -6.52 1.43 -3.09
N GLN A 27 -5.33 1.80 -2.63
CA GLN A 27 -4.53 1.03 -1.68
C GLN A 27 -4.24 1.88 -0.45
N GLN A 28 -4.51 1.35 0.74
CA GLN A 28 -4.17 1.99 1.99
C GLN A 28 -2.65 2.00 2.17
N ILE A 29 -2.10 3.16 2.57
CA ILE A 29 -0.73 3.24 3.05
C ILE A 29 -0.70 2.55 4.41
N PHE A 30 0.08 1.49 4.53
CA PHE A 30 0.23 0.71 5.75
C PHE A 30 0.80 1.58 6.87
N ASP A 31 0.17 1.51 8.04
CA ASP A 31 0.56 2.25 9.23
C ASP A 31 0.63 1.27 10.42
N PRO A 32 1.84 0.96 10.91
CA PRO A 32 2.03 -0.01 11.98
C PRO A 32 1.47 0.46 13.33
N GLU A 33 1.21 1.76 13.51
CA GLU A 33 0.67 2.31 14.75
C GLU A 33 -0.83 2.03 14.89
N LEU A 34 -1.53 1.67 13.81
CA LEU A 34 -2.98 1.43 13.80
C LEU A 34 -3.44 0.09 14.41
N GLY A 35 -2.65 -0.53 15.30
CA GLY A 35 -3.04 -1.80 15.93
C GLY A 35 -3.25 -2.90 14.89
N VAL A 36 -2.29 -3.06 13.99
CA VAL A 36 -2.35 -3.98 12.83
C VAL A 36 -2.23 -5.46 13.19
N LEU A 37 -1.91 -5.79 14.44
CA LEU A 37 -1.75 -7.18 14.88
C LEU A 37 -3.09 -7.80 15.28
N THR A 38 -3.37 -8.93 14.67
CA THR A 38 -4.55 -9.74 14.97
C THR A 38 -4.13 -11.08 15.56
N LYS A 39 -5.08 -11.84 16.09
CA LYS A 39 -4.82 -13.21 16.60
C LYS A 39 -4.33 -14.16 15.51
N SER A 40 -4.61 -13.87 14.23
CA SER A 40 -4.33 -14.73 13.08
C SER A 40 -3.21 -14.22 12.17
N GLY A 41 -2.67 -13.01 12.39
CA GLY A 41 -1.64 -12.44 11.52
C GLY A 41 -1.58 -10.92 11.57
N ILE A 42 -1.02 -10.33 10.51
CA ILE A 42 -0.88 -8.88 10.33
C ILE A 42 -2.00 -8.39 9.40
N ASN A 43 -2.76 -7.40 9.85
CA ASN A 43 -3.73 -6.68 9.04
C ASN A 43 -3.01 -5.59 8.25
N LEU A 44 -2.94 -5.76 6.93
CA LEU A 44 -2.28 -4.82 6.02
C LEU A 44 -3.18 -3.66 5.58
N GLY A 45 -4.45 -3.66 6.01
CA GLY A 45 -5.45 -2.71 5.54
C GLY A 45 -5.98 -3.07 4.15
N VAL A 46 -6.42 -2.05 3.40
CA VAL A 46 -6.87 -2.23 2.02
C VAL A 46 -5.65 -2.33 1.10
N THR A 47 -5.33 -3.52 0.61
CA THR A 47 -4.22 -3.76 -0.32
C THR A 47 -4.62 -4.78 -1.39
N GLY A 48 -3.79 -4.97 -2.41
CA GLY A 48 -3.97 -6.01 -3.42
C GLY A 48 -3.90 -7.42 -2.82
N GLU A 49 -4.45 -8.41 -3.54
CA GLU A 49 -4.59 -9.78 -3.05
C GLU A 49 -3.25 -10.51 -2.86
N ASP A 50 -2.24 -10.19 -3.67
CA ASP A 50 -0.96 -10.92 -3.72
C ASP A 50 0.19 -10.12 -3.06
N THR A 51 0.12 -9.95 -1.74
CA THR A 51 1.25 -9.35 -1.00
C THR A 51 2.41 -10.34 -0.91
N GLU A 52 3.57 -9.97 -1.48
CA GLU A 52 4.80 -10.73 -1.33
C GLU A 52 5.35 -10.61 0.10
N TYR A 53 5.72 -11.76 0.68
CA TYR A 53 6.35 -11.81 2.00
C TYR A 53 7.30 -13.01 2.13
N VAL A 54 8.26 -12.87 3.04
CA VAL A 54 9.18 -13.94 3.44
C VAL A 54 9.31 -13.99 4.96
N THR A 55 9.63 -15.18 5.49
CA THR A 55 9.83 -15.40 6.91
C THR A 55 11.21 -15.97 7.20
N ASN A 56 11.76 -15.66 8.37
CA ASN A 56 12.97 -16.33 8.84
C ASN A 56 12.67 -17.80 9.21
N THR A 57 13.71 -18.61 9.40
CA THR A 57 13.57 -20.04 9.74
C THR A 57 12.74 -20.30 11.00
N ALA A 58 12.77 -19.38 11.98
CA ALA A 58 11.98 -19.50 13.21
C ALA A 58 10.52 -19.03 13.04
N GLY A 59 10.18 -18.34 11.96
CA GLY A 59 8.85 -17.82 11.68
C GLY A 59 8.42 -16.63 12.56
N ASP A 60 9.34 -16.01 13.30
CA ASP A 60 9.06 -14.89 14.20
C ASP A 60 9.44 -13.51 13.62
N ILE A 61 10.11 -13.50 12.47
CA ILE A 61 10.39 -12.30 11.68
C ILE A 61 9.76 -12.47 10.30
N VAL A 62 8.95 -11.49 9.90
CA VAL A 62 8.27 -11.44 8.60
C VAL A 62 8.67 -10.16 7.89
N ALA A 63 9.15 -10.27 6.65
CA ALA A 63 9.36 -9.13 5.77
C ALA A 63 8.33 -9.16 4.64
N PHE A 64 7.71 -8.02 4.33
CA PHE A 64 6.63 -7.93 3.34
C PHE A 64 6.66 -6.58 2.62
N VAL A 65 6.16 -6.56 1.38
CA VAL A 65 6.05 -5.35 0.56
C VAL A 65 4.60 -4.95 0.47
N VAL A 66 4.28 -3.71 0.84
CA VAL A 66 2.92 -3.16 0.71
C VAL A 66 2.99 -1.73 0.22
N ASN A 67 2.23 -1.42 -0.83
CA ASN A 67 2.15 -0.09 -1.43
C ASN A 67 3.54 0.54 -1.71
N GLY A 68 4.46 -0.26 -2.28
CA GLY A 68 5.83 0.14 -2.61
C GLY A 68 6.83 0.23 -1.44
N ASP A 69 6.38 0.02 -0.20
CA ASP A 69 7.22 0.08 1.00
C ASP A 69 7.60 -1.33 1.47
N LEU A 70 8.88 -1.55 1.77
CA LEU A 70 9.36 -2.78 2.39
C LEU A 70 9.33 -2.65 3.91
N TRP A 71 8.61 -3.55 4.55
CA TRP A 71 8.44 -3.60 5.99
C TRP A 71 9.00 -4.88 6.57
N CYS A 72 9.40 -4.81 7.84
CA CYS A 72 9.80 -5.96 8.64
C CYS A 72 9.08 -5.92 9.98
N TYR A 73 8.43 -7.02 10.34
CA TYR A 73 7.78 -7.23 11.62
C TYR A 73 8.50 -8.30 12.42
N ASN A 74 8.91 -7.97 13.64
CA ASN A 74 9.47 -8.89 14.62
C ASN A 74 8.42 -9.17 15.70
N ARG A 75 7.92 -10.40 15.74
CA ARG A 75 6.89 -10.85 16.69
C ARG A 75 7.41 -10.91 18.12
N SER A 76 8.66 -11.34 18.30
CA SER A 76 9.31 -11.48 19.62
C SER A 76 9.49 -10.13 20.31
N ALA A 77 9.85 -9.09 19.55
CA ALA A 77 10.00 -7.72 20.04
C ALA A 77 8.70 -6.90 19.95
N ASN A 78 7.66 -7.45 19.33
CA ASN A 78 6.44 -6.75 18.94
C ASN A 78 6.71 -5.39 18.26
N LYS A 79 7.62 -5.39 17.28
CA LYS A 79 8.10 -4.18 16.63
C LYS A 79 8.00 -4.30 15.11
N THR A 80 7.44 -3.27 14.49
CA THR A 80 7.42 -3.09 13.03
C THR A 80 8.39 -1.99 12.66
N ILE A 81 9.19 -2.20 11.61
CA ILE A 81 10.08 -1.19 11.04
C ILE A 81 9.89 -1.10 9.54
N ARG A 82 9.97 0.12 9.00
CA ARG A 82 10.09 0.33 7.56
C ARG A 82 11.56 0.17 7.17
N VAL A 83 11.86 -0.84 6.36
CA VAL A 83 13.22 -1.14 5.91
C VAL A 83 13.60 -0.25 4.73
N PHE A 84 12.66 -0.05 3.81
CA PHE A 84 12.85 0.78 2.63
C PHE A 84 11.53 1.43 2.19
N SER A 85 11.63 2.63 1.63
CA SER A 85 10.52 3.36 1.02
C SER A 85 11.07 4.35 0.01
N PHE A 86 10.34 4.55 -1.09
CA PHE A 86 10.58 5.67 -2.00
C PHE A 86 10.04 7.01 -1.45
N ARG A 87 9.15 6.95 -0.45
CA ARG A 87 8.57 8.13 0.21
C ARG A 87 9.52 8.65 1.28
N GLU A 88 9.99 9.88 1.16
CA GLU A 88 10.79 10.52 2.20
C GLU A 88 9.87 11.02 3.34
N ASN A 89 10.17 10.64 4.59
CA ASN A 89 9.52 11.18 5.79
C ASN A 89 7.98 11.22 5.80
N GLY A 90 7.31 10.33 5.06
CA GLY A 90 5.83 10.32 5.00
C GLY A 90 5.26 11.39 4.05
N SER A 91 6.09 11.92 3.16
CA SER A 91 5.67 12.69 1.98
C SER A 91 4.60 11.93 1.21
N MET A 92 3.59 12.67 0.77
CA MET A 92 2.54 12.20 -0.14
C MET A 92 2.78 12.72 -1.56
N ASP A 93 3.95 13.26 -1.85
CA ASP A 93 4.31 13.73 -3.18
C ASP A 93 4.13 12.58 -4.18
N GLU A 94 3.31 12.81 -5.20
CA GLU A 94 2.99 11.83 -6.23
C GLU A 94 4.24 11.34 -6.97
N ARG A 95 5.30 12.17 -7.05
CA ARG A 95 6.57 11.82 -7.69
C ARG A 95 7.38 10.80 -6.89
N GLU A 96 7.08 10.68 -5.60
CA GLU A 96 7.67 9.69 -4.69
C GLU A 96 6.79 8.43 -4.56
N GLN A 97 5.62 8.41 -5.20
CA GLN A 97 4.75 7.24 -5.27
C GLN A 97 5.16 6.39 -6.47
N HIS A 98 5.91 5.31 -6.21
CA HIS A 98 6.20 4.32 -7.25
C HIS A 98 4.99 3.40 -7.43
N GLY A 99 4.12 3.75 -8.36
CA GLY A 99 3.10 2.85 -8.92
C GLY A 99 3.62 2.32 -10.25
N GLU A 100 3.85 1.01 -10.34
CA GLU A 100 3.88 0.33 -11.65
C GLU A 100 2.45 0.22 -12.21
#